data_AF-A0A7V3NAT5-F1
#
_entry.id   AF-A0A7V3NAT5-F1
#
_cell.length_a   1.000
_cell.length_b   1.000
_cell.length_c   1.000
_cell.angle_alpha   90.00
_cell.angle_beta   90.00
_cell.angle_gamma   90.00
#
_symmetry.space_group_name_H-M   'P 1'
#
loop_
_entity.id
_entity.type
_entity.pdbx_description
1 polymer ?
#
loop_
_entity_poly.entity_id
_entity_poly.type
_entity_poly.pdbx_seq_one_letter_code
_entity_poly.pdbx_strand_id
1 'polypeptide(L)'
;MKYAYYPGCSLEKNSAAYDISVRAVAEILGIELAEIDDWNCCGATEFFSQDELVACSVVARNLALVEDHLRQVVAPCAACYCNLKKVDQLMAEHPHMNTLINEALAAGGLRYQPGRLRVRHLLEVIVDDIGEAAVRDKTVRSLEGLRVAPYYGCQWVRPGADVDNPEYPMKMDELFKWLGAEVVDYPVKAHCCGGHMTQVSEAQAFELIRRLLQNAVDYEADLILCMCPMCQLNLDGYQHRVNHFFGTKFNVPIVFFTQMLGVAFGLDPARLGFGKELIPALPVLQSKLGAAPASA
;
A
#
# COMPACT_ATOMS: atom_id res chain seq x y z
N MET A 1 1.34 20.16 -3.06
CA MET A 1 2.59 19.79 -2.34
C MET A 1 3.38 18.84 -3.22
N LYS A 2 4.72 18.95 -3.30
CA LYS A 2 5.54 18.13 -4.20
C LYS A 2 6.37 17.11 -3.42
N TYR A 3 6.35 15.86 -3.86
CA TYR A 3 7.08 14.74 -3.25
C TYR A 3 7.84 13.96 -4.31
N ALA A 4 9.01 13.42 -3.95
CA ALA A 4 9.61 12.36 -4.76
C ALA A 4 8.71 11.12 -4.67
N TYR A 5 8.45 10.46 -5.80
CA TYR A 5 7.52 9.35 -5.90
C TYR A 5 8.25 8.08 -6.30
N TYR A 6 8.14 7.06 -5.46
CA TYR A 6 8.69 5.74 -5.74
C TYR A 6 7.53 4.74 -5.93
N PRO A 7 7.13 4.42 -7.18
CA PRO A 7 6.02 3.50 -7.45
C PRO A 7 6.38 2.06 -7.08
N GLY A 8 7.65 1.67 -7.29
CA GLY A 8 8.09 0.29 -7.15
C GLY A 8 7.59 -0.63 -8.28
N CYS A 9 8.10 -1.86 -8.30
CA CYS A 9 7.95 -2.75 -9.46
C CYS A 9 6.52 -3.25 -9.73
N SER A 10 5.75 -3.59 -8.69
CA SER A 10 4.42 -4.19 -8.90
C SER A 10 3.41 -3.21 -9.47
N LEU A 11 3.55 -1.93 -9.12
CA LEU A 11 2.65 -0.87 -9.57
C LEU A 11 2.73 -0.62 -11.08
N GLU A 12 3.85 -0.93 -11.72
CA GLU A 12 3.98 -0.82 -13.18
C GLU A 12 3.38 -2.01 -13.94
N LYS A 13 3.07 -3.11 -13.24
CA LYS A 13 2.74 -4.40 -13.86
C LYS A 13 1.47 -5.02 -13.26
N ASN A 14 1.65 -5.99 -12.37
CA ASN A 14 0.59 -6.84 -11.84
C ASN A 14 -0.39 -6.09 -10.92
N SER A 15 0.01 -4.97 -10.35
CA SER A 15 -0.85 -4.10 -9.53
C SER A 15 -1.03 -2.71 -10.15
N ALA A 16 -1.11 -2.63 -11.48
CA ALA A 16 -1.30 -1.37 -12.22
C ALA A 16 -2.53 -0.54 -11.78
N ALA A 17 -3.59 -1.18 -11.26
CA ALA A 17 -4.73 -0.47 -10.68
C ALA A 17 -4.32 0.47 -9.53
N TYR A 18 -3.26 0.12 -8.81
CA TYR A 18 -2.80 0.93 -7.69
C TYR A 18 -2.10 2.21 -8.17
N ASP A 19 -1.19 2.14 -9.13
CA ASP A 19 -0.55 3.34 -9.72
C ASP A 19 -1.57 4.27 -10.36
N ILE A 20 -2.48 3.71 -11.17
CA ILE A 20 -3.57 4.45 -11.82
C ILE A 20 -4.38 5.24 -10.80
N SER A 21 -4.84 4.58 -9.73
CA SER A 21 -5.65 5.23 -8.70
C SER A 21 -4.85 6.18 -7.80
N VAL A 22 -3.58 5.88 -7.50
CA VAL A 22 -2.68 6.77 -6.76
C VAL A 22 -2.54 8.11 -7.50
N ARG A 23 -2.24 8.08 -8.81
CA ARG A 23 -2.05 9.30 -9.60
C ARG A 23 -3.34 10.09 -9.73
N ALA A 24 -4.47 9.42 -9.98
CA ALA A 24 -5.77 10.07 -10.09
C ALA A 24 -6.20 10.77 -8.79
N VAL A 25 -5.99 10.13 -7.64
CA VAL A 25 -6.25 10.72 -6.32
C VAL A 25 -5.28 11.87 -6.02
N ALA A 26 -3.99 11.70 -6.35
CA ALA A 26 -2.98 12.74 -6.11
C ALA A 26 -3.31 14.03 -6.87
N GLU A 27 -3.79 13.92 -8.12
CA GLU A 27 -4.23 15.06 -8.92
C GLU A 27 -5.36 15.84 -8.23
N ILE A 28 -6.40 15.16 -7.75
CA ILE A 28 -7.53 15.79 -7.05
C ILE A 28 -7.10 16.47 -5.75
N LEU A 29 -6.18 15.86 -5.02
CA LEU A 29 -5.66 16.37 -3.75
C LEU A 29 -4.58 17.45 -3.93
N GLY A 30 -4.19 17.80 -5.16
CA GLY A 30 -3.12 18.77 -5.41
C GLY A 30 -1.74 18.29 -4.93
N ILE A 31 -1.53 16.97 -4.96
CA ILE A 31 -0.25 16.32 -4.66
C ILE A 31 0.51 16.12 -5.98
N GLU A 32 1.65 16.78 -6.12
CA GLU A 32 2.57 16.59 -7.24
C GLU A 32 3.51 15.43 -6.90
N LEU A 33 3.40 14.34 -7.65
CA LEU A 33 4.25 13.16 -7.53
C LEU A 33 5.33 13.20 -8.61
N ALA A 34 6.55 13.56 -8.22
CA ALA A 34 7.72 13.55 -9.10
C ALA A 34 8.39 12.18 -9.03
N GLU A 35 8.12 11.34 -10.02
CA GLU A 35 8.71 10.00 -10.08
C GLU A 35 10.25 10.06 -10.12
N ILE A 36 10.89 9.21 -9.32
CA ILE A 36 12.36 9.11 -9.26
C ILE A 36 12.84 8.55 -10.60
N ASP A 37 13.71 9.24 -11.33
CA ASP A 37 14.24 8.69 -12.58
C ASP A 37 15.16 7.48 -12.32
N ASP A 38 15.10 6.48 -13.20
CA ASP A 38 15.94 5.27 -13.17
C ASP A 38 15.91 4.50 -11.83
N TRP A 39 14.77 4.47 -11.13
CA TRP A 39 14.59 3.69 -9.91
C TRP A 39 14.68 2.17 -10.18
N ASN A 40 15.08 1.38 -9.17
CA ASN A 40 15.10 -0.09 -9.23
C ASN A 40 14.21 -0.72 -8.15
N CYS A 41 13.88 -2.00 -8.30
CA CYS A 41 13.11 -2.75 -7.30
C CYS A 41 13.75 -2.66 -5.89
N CYS A 42 12.93 -2.54 -4.85
CA CYS A 42 13.37 -2.46 -3.45
C CYS A 42 13.75 -3.84 -2.86
N GLY A 43 13.72 -4.90 -3.66
CA GLY A 43 14.04 -6.27 -3.24
C GLY A 43 12.97 -6.94 -2.37
N ALA A 44 11.85 -6.26 -2.09
CA ALA A 44 10.76 -6.73 -1.25
C ALA A 44 11.26 -7.43 0.03
N THR A 45 10.84 -8.66 0.30
CA THR A 45 11.32 -9.42 1.47
C THR A 45 12.48 -10.34 1.16
N GLU A 46 12.66 -10.72 -0.09
CA GLU A 46 13.49 -11.85 -0.50
C GLU A 46 14.97 -11.46 -0.47
N PHE A 47 15.33 -10.26 -0.93
CA PHE A 47 16.73 -9.86 -1.02
C PHE A 47 17.43 -9.82 0.35
N PHE A 48 16.73 -9.33 1.38
CA PHE A 48 17.26 -9.30 2.74
C PHE A 48 17.54 -10.69 3.33
N SER A 49 16.88 -11.73 2.81
CA SER A 49 17.15 -13.12 3.24
C SER A 49 18.41 -13.71 2.60
N GLN A 50 18.89 -13.12 1.50
CA GLN A 50 20.01 -13.63 0.71
C GLN A 50 21.32 -12.90 1.05
N ASP A 51 21.30 -11.56 0.97
CA ASP A 51 22.47 -10.73 1.26
C ASP A 51 22.02 -9.34 1.72
N GLU A 52 22.31 -9.02 2.99
CA GLU A 52 21.89 -7.76 3.61
C GLU A 52 22.56 -6.54 2.98
N LEU A 53 23.84 -6.61 2.62
CA LEU A 53 24.56 -5.49 2.04
C LEU A 53 24.03 -5.17 0.64
N VAL A 54 23.82 -6.19 -0.19
CA VAL A 54 23.24 -6.03 -1.52
C VAL A 54 21.82 -5.47 -1.41
N ALA A 55 20.97 -6.03 -0.53
CA ALA A 55 19.62 -5.56 -0.30
C ALA A 55 19.59 -4.08 0.12
N CYS A 56 20.43 -3.70 1.09
CA CYS A 56 20.54 -2.31 1.53
C CYS A 56 21.05 -1.40 0.40
N SER A 57 22.03 -1.84 -0.38
CA SER A 57 22.64 -1.04 -1.45
C SER A 57 21.66 -0.71 -2.57
N VAL A 58 20.86 -1.68 -3.02
CA VAL A 58 19.86 -1.45 -4.08
C VAL A 58 18.71 -0.56 -3.59
N VAL A 59 18.37 -0.60 -2.31
CA VAL A 59 17.36 0.30 -1.71
C VAL A 59 17.93 1.70 -1.53
N ALA A 60 19.15 1.82 -1.01
CA ALA A 60 19.84 3.10 -0.84
C ALA A 60 20.08 3.82 -2.17
N ARG A 61 20.24 3.08 -3.27
CA ARG A 61 20.31 3.65 -4.62
C ARG A 61 19.08 4.49 -4.94
N ASN A 62 17.88 3.99 -4.66
CA ASN A 62 16.65 4.75 -4.89
C ASN A 62 16.59 6.03 -4.03
N LEU A 63 17.09 5.98 -2.79
CA LEU A 63 17.18 7.17 -1.92
C LEU A 63 18.22 8.18 -2.46
N ALA A 64 19.34 7.70 -3.00
CA ALA A 64 20.39 8.53 -3.59
C ALA A 64 19.97 9.23 -4.90
N LEU A 65 19.04 8.64 -5.64
CA LEU A 65 18.52 9.18 -6.91
C LEU A 65 17.52 10.33 -6.71
N VAL A 66 16.98 10.52 -5.51
CA VAL A 66 16.08 11.63 -5.23
C VAL A 66 16.83 12.95 -5.39
N GLU A 67 16.26 13.88 -6.17
CA GLU A 67 16.86 15.19 -6.40
C GLU A 67 17.11 15.99 -5.11
N ASP A 68 18.20 16.78 -5.08
CA ASP A 68 18.65 17.54 -3.90
C ASP A 68 17.65 18.55 -3.34
N HIS A 69 16.75 19.05 -4.19
CA HIS A 69 15.72 20.01 -3.78
C HIS A 69 14.52 19.34 -3.09
N LEU A 70 14.37 18.01 -3.21
CA LEU A 70 13.29 17.25 -2.56
C LEU A 70 13.79 16.67 -1.23
N ARG A 71 12.94 16.79 -0.20
CA ARG A 71 13.23 16.34 1.17
C ARG A 71 12.35 15.19 1.64
N GLN A 72 11.43 14.75 0.79
CA GLN A 72 10.48 13.69 1.12
C GLN A 72 10.34 12.74 -0.06
N VAL A 73 10.28 11.44 0.25
CA VAL A 73 9.97 10.38 -0.72
C VAL A 73 8.74 9.63 -0.25
N VAL A 74 7.81 9.42 -1.19
CA VAL A 74 6.53 8.77 -0.94
C VAL A 74 6.48 7.47 -1.73
N ALA A 75 6.15 6.39 -1.03
CA ALA A 75 5.88 5.08 -1.62
C ALA A 75 4.47 4.61 -1.22
N PRO A 76 3.61 4.23 -2.18
CA PRO A 76 2.28 3.71 -1.88
C PRO A 76 2.30 2.21 -1.53
N CYS A 77 3.37 1.49 -1.83
CA CYS A 77 3.51 0.10 -1.45
C CYS A 77 4.11 -0.01 -0.04
N ALA A 78 3.40 -0.66 0.89
CA ALA A 78 3.88 -0.85 2.26
C ALA A 78 5.30 -1.48 2.35
N ALA A 79 5.62 -2.43 1.47
CA ALA A 79 6.95 -3.05 1.43
C ALA A 79 8.05 -2.10 0.95
N CYS A 80 7.74 -1.33 -0.09
CA CYS A 80 8.64 -0.31 -0.62
C CYS A 80 8.93 0.76 0.43
N TYR A 81 7.88 1.27 1.08
CA TYR A 81 7.97 2.21 2.19
C TYR A 81 8.84 1.66 3.33
N CYS A 82 8.55 0.43 3.80
CA CYS A 82 9.27 -0.21 4.90
C CYS A 82 10.76 -0.34 4.59
N ASN A 83 11.12 -0.85 3.40
CA ASN A 83 12.51 -1.04 3.02
C ASN A 83 13.27 0.28 2.90
N LEU A 84 12.71 1.28 2.22
CA LEU A 84 13.33 2.60 2.11
C LEU A 84 13.60 3.21 3.49
N LYS A 85 12.60 3.16 4.38
CA LYS A 85 12.71 3.72 5.74
C LYS A 85 13.72 2.95 6.58
N LYS A 86 13.64 1.61 6.56
CA LYS A 86 14.54 0.73 7.30
C LYS A 86 15.99 0.94 6.90
N VAL A 87 16.28 1.08 5.59
CA VAL A 87 17.64 1.27 5.10
C VAL A 87 18.18 2.65 5.46
N ASP A 88 17.36 3.70 5.35
CA ASP A 88 17.74 5.04 5.83
C ASP A 88 18.13 5.04 7.32
N GLN A 89 17.30 4.42 8.16
CA GLN A 89 17.54 4.27 9.60
C GLN A 89 18.79 3.42 9.89
N LEU A 90 18.93 2.27 9.25
CA LEU A 90 20.07 1.37 9.43
C LEU A 90 21.39 2.05 9.04
N MET A 91 21.41 2.85 7.97
CA MET A 91 22.58 3.67 7.62
C MET A 91 22.87 4.75 8.68
N ALA A 92 21.85 5.33 9.31
CA ALA A 92 22.05 6.31 10.39
C ALA A 92 22.63 5.66 11.66
N GLU A 93 22.14 4.48 12.02
CA GLU A 93 22.46 3.79 13.27
C GLU A 93 23.76 2.99 13.20
N HIS A 94 24.17 2.54 12.01
CA HIS A 94 25.33 1.68 11.82
C HIS A 94 26.36 2.31 10.85
N PRO A 95 27.33 3.11 11.37
CA PRO A 95 28.31 3.80 10.54
C PRO A 95 29.13 2.89 9.62
N HIS A 96 29.46 1.67 10.06
CA HIS A 96 30.18 0.71 9.23
C HIS A 96 29.36 0.28 8.01
N MET A 97 28.08 -0.05 8.21
CA MET A 97 27.17 -0.44 7.13
C MET A 97 26.92 0.74 6.17
N ASN A 98 26.80 1.95 6.70
CA ASN A 98 26.74 3.18 5.89
C ASN A 98 27.96 3.38 4.99
N THR A 99 29.17 3.08 5.48
CA THR A 99 30.40 3.12 4.65
C THR A 99 30.31 2.11 3.52
N LEU A 100 30.01 0.83 3.81
CA LEU A 100 29.92 -0.23 2.79
C LEU A 100 28.86 0.08 1.73
N ILE A 101 27.69 0.57 2.14
CA ILE A 101 26.62 0.96 1.22
C ILE A 101 27.09 2.12 0.32
N ASN A 102 27.73 3.15 0.88
CA ASN A 102 28.23 4.27 0.08
C ASN A 102 29.40 3.87 -0.85
N GLU A 103 30.22 2.88 -0.48
CA GLU A 103 31.21 2.29 -1.38
C GLU A 103 30.54 1.62 -2.59
N ALA A 104 29.45 0.86 -2.36
CA ALA A 104 28.68 0.27 -3.44
C ALA A 104 28.00 1.34 -4.33
N LEU A 105 27.42 2.38 -3.73
CA LEU A 105 26.82 3.51 -4.47
C LEU A 105 27.84 4.27 -5.31
N ALA A 106 29.07 4.43 -4.82
CA ALA A 106 30.13 5.13 -5.52
C ALA A 106 30.50 4.46 -6.86
N ALA A 107 30.34 3.13 -6.97
CA ALA A 107 30.52 2.42 -8.24
C ALA A 107 29.54 2.87 -9.34
N GLY A 108 28.38 3.41 -8.96
CA GLY A 108 27.40 4.04 -9.84
C GLY A 108 27.45 5.58 -9.85
N GLY A 109 28.48 6.19 -9.26
CA GLY A 109 28.59 7.65 -9.14
C GLY A 109 27.59 8.29 -8.17
N LEU A 110 27.01 7.50 -7.27
CA LEU A 110 26.00 7.95 -6.32
C LEU A 110 26.56 8.04 -4.90
N ARG A 111 25.87 8.80 -4.05
CA ARG A 111 26.14 8.89 -2.61
C ARG A 111 24.84 9.23 -1.88
N TYR A 112 24.65 8.67 -0.69
CA TYR A 112 23.49 8.98 0.15
C TYR A 112 23.91 9.34 1.57
N GLN A 113 23.25 10.37 2.12
CA GLN A 113 23.37 10.75 3.52
C GLN A 113 22.11 10.30 4.26
N PRO A 114 22.22 9.39 5.25
CA PRO A 114 21.05 8.94 6.00
C PRO A 114 20.38 10.09 6.75
N GLY A 115 19.05 10.05 6.84
CA GLY A 115 18.22 11.10 7.42
C GLY A 115 18.03 12.33 6.53
N ARG A 116 18.60 12.35 5.31
CA ARG A 116 18.38 13.44 4.34
C ARG A 116 16.93 13.52 3.89
N LEU A 117 16.28 12.36 3.71
CA LEU A 117 14.91 12.25 3.23
C LEU A 117 13.98 11.77 4.33
N ARG A 118 12.80 12.37 4.42
CA ARG A 118 11.68 11.78 5.15
C ARG A 118 10.99 10.76 4.25
N VAL A 119 11.16 9.47 4.56
CA VAL A 119 10.47 8.37 3.85
C VAL A 119 9.06 8.22 4.41
N ARG A 120 8.05 8.25 3.53
CA ARG A 120 6.64 8.26 3.91
C ARG A 120 5.81 7.33 3.06
N HIS A 121 4.71 6.86 3.63
CA HIS A 121 3.70 6.16 2.85
C HIS A 121 2.62 7.13 2.40
N LEU A 122 1.98 6.85 1.26
CA LEU A 122 0.94 7.72 0.71
C LEU A 122 -0.23 7.94 1.69
N LEU A 123 -0.65 6.89 2.41
CA LEU A 123 -1.67 6.99 3.47
C LEU A 123 -1.31 8.04 4.53
N GLU A 124 -0.04 8.07 4.98
CA GLU A 124 0.45 9.07 5.94
C GLU A 124 0.32 10.49 5.36
N VAL A 125 0.69 10.67 4.10
CA VAL A 125 0.61 11.98 3.42
C VAL A 125 -0.84 12.47 3.36
N ILE A 126 -1.77 11.58 2.98
CA ILE A 126 -3.19 11.93 2.87
C ILE A 126 -3.77 12.25 4.25
N VAL A 127 -3.48 11.44 5.27
CA VAL A 127 -4.08 11.62 6.60
C VAL A 127 -3.44 12.79 7.35
N ASP A 128 -2.12 12.94 7.30
CA ASP A 128 -1.40 13.88 8.16
C ASP A 128 -1.12 15.24 7.51
N ASP A 129 -0.88 15.29 6.20
CA ASP A 129 -0.57 16.57 5.51
C ASP A 129 -1.81 17.19 4.86
N ILE A 130 -2.65 16.38 4.22
CA ILE A 130 -3.89 16.86 3.59
C ILE A 130 -4.98 17.02 4.66
N GLY A 131 -5.17 16.00 5.49
CA GLY A 131 -6.07 16.04 6.63
C GLY A 131 -7.56 15.93 6.30
N GLU A 132 -8.36 15.72 7.34
CA GLU A 132 -9.79 15.42 7.25
C GLU A 132 -10.58 16.49 6.47
N ALA A 133 -10.38 17.76 6.80
CA ALA A 133 -11.16 18.85 6.21
C ALA A 133 -11.00 18.92 4.68
N ALA A 134 -9.76 18.78 4.18
CA ALA A 134 -9.49 18.83 2.76
C ALA A 134 -9.95 17.55 2.03
N VAL A 135 -9.85 16.38 2.67
CA VAL A 135 -10.40 15.12 2.11
C VAL A 135 -11.93 15.20 1.99
N ARG A 136 -12.62 15.70 3.03
CA ARG A 136 -14.07 15.89 3.01
C ARG A 136 -14.51 16.92 1.97
N ASP A 137 -13.76 18.02 1.80
CA ASP A 137 -14.02 19.03 0.76
C ASP A 137 -14.00 18.42 -0.66
N LYS A 138 -13.12 17.44 -0.91
CA LYS A 138 -13.05 16.72 -2.19
C LYS A 138 -14.03 15.56 -2.32
N THR A 139 -14.76 15.23 -1.25
CA THR A 139 -15.70 14.10 -1.27
C THR A 139 -16.98 14.50 -1.99
N VAL A 140 -17.18 13.93 -3.18
CA VAL A 140 -18.38 14.15 -4.02
C VAL A 140 -19.44 13.08 -3.74
N ARG A 141 -19.00 11.87 -3.42
CA ARG A 141 -19.85 10.70 -3.18
C ARG A 141 -19.54 10.11 -1.81
N SER A 142 -20.51 10.16 -0.90
CA SER A 142 -20.43 9.42 0.36
C SER A 142 -20.34 7.92 0.10
N LEU A 143 -19.55 7.22 0.91
CA LEU A 143 -19.44 5.76 0.93
C LEU A 143 -20.41 5.10 1.94
N GLU A 144 -21.43 5.85 2.39
CA GLU A 144 -22.46 5.34 3.30
C GLU A 144 -23.13 4.06 2.76
N GLY A 145 -23.32 3.08 3.65
CA GLY A 145 -23.85 1.75 3.31
C GLY A 145 -22.83 0.76 2.75
N LEU A 146 -21.58 1.18 2.52
CA LEU A 146 -20.48 0.29 2.18
C LEU A 146 -19.66 -0.08 3.41
N ARG A 147 -19.61 -1.38 3.72
CA ARG A 147 -18.84 -1.95 4.83
C ARG A 147 -17.44 -2.30 4.35
N VAL A 148 -16.43 -1.59 4.85
CA VAL A 148 -15.04 -1.78 4.41
C VAL A 148 -14.19 -2.37 5.51
N ALA A 149 -13.30 -3.30 5.16
CA ALA A 149 -12.28 -3.85 6.06
C ALA A 149 -10.89 -3.27 5.70
N PRO A 150 -10.38 -2.29 6.46
CA PRO A 150 -9.05 -1.74 6.24
C PRO A 150 -7.94 -2.76 6.57
N TYR A 151 -7.24 -3.26 5.55
CA TYR A 151 -6.12 -4.17 5.71
C TYR A 151 -4.78 -3.48 5.43
N TYR A 152 -4.05 -3.19 6.50
CA TYR A 152 -2.80 -2.43 6.48
C TYR A 152 -1.61 -3.30 6.10
N GLY A 153 -1.69 -4.60 6.40
CA GLY A 153 -0.57 -5.51 6.29
C GLY A 153 0.51 -5.23 7.35
N CYS A 154 1.51 -6.10 7.37
CA CYS A 154 2.51 -6.09 8.45
C CYS A 154 3.57 -5.00 8.29
N GLN A 155 3.94 -4.63 7.06
CA GLN A 155 5.10 -3.78 6.78
C GLN A 155 4.81 -2.27 6.83
N TRP A 156 3.54 -1.87 6.90
CA TRP A 156 3.19 -0.47 7.11
C TRP A 156 3.56 -0.01 8.53
N VAL A 157 3.30 -0.86 9.53
CA VAL A 157 3.38 -0.51 10.96
C VAL A 157 4.48 -1.25 11.71
N ARG A 158 5.35 -2.00 11.01
CA ARG A 158 6.51 -2.68 11.58
C ARG A 158 7.72 -2.52 10.65
N PRO A 159 8.95 -2.41 11.17
CA PRO A 159 9.34 -2.66 12.57
C PRO A 159 9.15 -1.48 13.55
N GLY A 160 8.94 -0.25 13.08
CA GLY A 160 8.74 0.93 13.94
C GLY A 160 7.28 1.14 14.37
N ALA A 161 7.07 1.87 15.46
CA ALA A 161 5.74 2.24 15.99
C ALA A 161 5.44 3.74 15.86
N ASP A 162 6.13 4.42 14.94
CA ASP A 162 6.14 5.88 14.85
C ASP A 162 5.05 6.44 13.93
N VAL A 163 4.54 5.64 13.01
CA VAL A 163 3.45 6.05 12.09
C VAL A 163 2.06 5.71 12.62
N ASP A 164 1.86 4.54 13.19
CA ASP A 164 0.58 4.09 13.74
C ASP A 164 0.83 2.95 14.74
N ASN A 165 -0.22 2.47 15.41
CA ASN A 165 -0.12 1.33 16.31
C ASN A 165 0.26 0.04 15.52
N PRO A 166 1.34 -0.67 15.91
CA PRO A 166 1.79 -1.90 15.23
C PRO A 166 0.81 -3.07 15.21
N GLU A 167 -0.07 -3.14 16.20
CA GLU A 167 -1.01 -4.24 16.36
C GLU A 167 -2.41 -3.86 15.89
N TYR A 168 -2.82 -2.60 16.10
CA TYR A 168 -4.16 -2.13 15.79
C TYR A 168 -4.15 -0.71 15.19
N PRO A 169 -3.68 -0.55 13.94
CA PRO A 169 -3.62 0.75 13.27
C PRO A 169 -4.99 1.30 12.90
N MET A 170 -5.09 2.64 12.85
CA MET A 170 -6.36 3.35 12.69
C MET A 170 -6.36 4.43 11.59
N LYS A 171 -5.22 4.81 10.99
CA LYS A 171 -5.20 5.90 9.99
C LYS A 171 -6.08 5.65 8.77
N MET A 172 -6.12 4.43 8.23
CA MET A 172 -7.00 4.08 7.10
C MET A 172 -8.46 3.96 7.55
N ASP A 173 -8.70 3.54 8.79
CA ASP A 173 -10.04 3.54 9.38
C ASP A 173 -10.59 4.96 9.45
N GLU A 174 -9.83 5.90 10.02
CA GLU A 174 -10.24 7.29 10.12
C GLU A 174 -10.46 7.90 8.74
N LEU A 175 -9.54 7.66 7.79
CA LEU A 175 -9.71 8.10 6.40
C LEU A 175 -11.06 7.65 5.82
N PHE A 176 -11.44 6.38 5.99
CA PHE A 176 -12.67 5.86 5.42
C PHE A 176 -13.94 6.25 6.20
N LYS A 177 -13.83 6.51 7.50
CA LYS A 177 -14.88 7.19 8.28
C LYS A 177 -15.12 8.61 7.78
N TRP A 178 -14.08 9.33 7.37
CA TRP A 178 -14.25 10.67 6.79
C TRP A 178 -15.05 10.65 5.49
N LEU A 179 -14.95 9.57 4.72
CA LEU A 179 -15.68 9.35 3.47
C LEU A 179 -17.09 8.78 3.69
N GLY A 180 -17.49 8.52 4.93
CA GLY A 180 -18.81 7.99 5.29
C GLY A 180 -18.96 6.47 5.20
N ALA A 181 -17.87 5.72 4.98
CA ALA A 181 -17.94 4.26 4.95
C ALA A 181 -18.20 3.67 6.34
N GLU A 182 -18.85 2.51 6.39
CA GLU A 182 -18.94 1.69 7.59
C GLU A 182 -17.64 0.90 7.77
N VAL A 183 -16.73 1.41 8.59
CA VAL A 183 -15.46 0.73 8.84
C VAL A 183 -15.65 -0.43 9.81
N VAL A 184 -15.34 -1.63 9.33
CA VAL A 184 -15.42 -2.86 10.12
C VAL A 184 -14.30 -2.91 11.16
N ASP A 185 -14.67 -3.11 12.43
CA ASP A 185 -13.74 -3.38 13.52
C ASP A 185 -13.43 -4.87 13.57
N TYR A 186 -12.20 -5.26 13.23
CA TYR A 186 -11.76 -6.64 13.18
C TYR A 186 -10.28 -6.77 13.58
N PRO A 187 -9.84 -7.90 14.16
CA PRO A 187 -8.57 -7.98 14.88
C PRO A 187 -7.34 -8.19 13.99
N VAL A 188 -7.50 -8.45 12.69
CA VAL A 188 -6.40 -8.92 11.81
C VAL A 188 -5.86 -7.86 10.85
N LYS A 189 -6.12 -6.58 11.12
CA LYS A 189 -5.74 -5.41 10.30
C LYS A 189 -4.26 -5.36 9.90
N ALA A 190 -3.36 -5.72 10.80
CA ALA A 190 -1.91 -5.71 10.58
C ALA A 190 -1.28 -7.13 10.47
N HIS A 191 -2.09 -8.19 10.47
CA HIS A 191 -1.58 -9.56 10.37
C HIS A 191 -0.92 -9.83 9.02
N CYS A 192 0.01 -10.78 8.97
CA CYS A 192 0.74 -11.12 7.75
C CYS A 192 -0.16 -11.82 6.72
N CYS A 193 -0.07 -11.40 5.45
CA CYS A 193 -0.75 -12.05 4.31
C CYS A 193 -0.05 -13.32 3.80
N GLY A 194 1.09 -13.67 4.39
CA GLY A 194 1.95 -14.76 3.94
C GLY A 194 3.04 -14.36 2.94
N GLY A 195 3.03 -13.15 2.37
CA GLY A 195 4.08 -12.72 1.43
C GLY A 195 4.34 -13.75 0.32
N HIS A 196 5.60 -14.10 0.05
CA HIS A 196 5.98 -15.14 -0.92
C HIS A 196 5.79 -16.60 -0.42
N MET A 197 5.15 -16.82 0.74
CA MET A 197 4.97 -18.18 1.27
C MET A 197 4.10 -19.05 0.37
N THR A 198 3.29 -18.46 -0.51
CA THR A 198 2.54 -19.21 -1.54
C THR A 198 3.44 -19.97 -2.52
N GLN A 199 4.72 -19.63 -2.61
CA GLN A 199 5.71 -20.32 -3.46
C GLN A 199 6.55 -21.33 -2.66
N VAL A 200 6.69 -21.12 -1.35
CA VAL A 200 7.58 -21.90 -0.48
C VAL A 200 6.82 -22.96 0.31
N SER A 201 5.65 -22.60 0.85
CA SER A 201 4.87 -23.44 1.74
C SER A 201 3.39 -23.10 1.66
N GLU A 202 2.71 -23.67 0.67
CA GLU A 202 1.33 -23.31 0.32
C GLU A 202 0.34 -23.50 1.49
N ALA A 203 0.43 -24.59 2.25
CA ALA A 203 -0.49 -24.85 3.36
C ALA A 203 -0.46 -23.73 4.43
N GLN A 204 0.73 -23.25 4.77
CA GLN A 204 0.94 -22.17 5.73
C GLN A 204 0.46 -20.84 5.16
N ALA A 205 0.76 -20.57 3.88
CA ALA A 205 0.28 -19.37 3.21
C ALA A 205 -1.25 -19.34 3.15
N PHE A 206 -1.88 -20.46 2.79
CA PHE A 206 -3.33 -20.56 2.70
C PHE A 206 -4.00 -20.37 4.05
N GLU A 207 -3.41 -20.89 5.15
CA GLU A 207 -3.95 -20.63 6.49
C GLU A 207 -3.89 -19.14 6.87
N LEU A 208 -2.79 -18.44 6.54
CA LEU A 208 -2.67 -16.99 6.78
C LEU A 208 -3.70 -16.20 5.96
N ILE A 209 -3.84 -16.51 4.68
CA ILE A 209 -4.82 -15.89 3.78
C ILE A 209 -6.25 -16.19 4.25
N ARG A 210 -6.55 -17.44 4.62
CA ARG A 210 -7.86 -17.86 5.14
C ARG A 210 -8.26 -17.05 6.35
N ARG A 211 -7.35 -16.81 7.31
CA ARG A 211 -7.67 -16.01 8.51
C ARG A 211 -8.13 -14.60 8.16
N LEU A 212 -7.46 -13.96 7.20
CA LEU A 212 -7.79 -12.62 6.74
C LEU A 212 -9.16 -12.59 6.04
N LEU A 213 -9.39 -13.50 5.10
CA LEU A 213 -10.66 -13.60 4.37
C LEU A 213 -11.82 -13.98 5.29
N GLN A 214 -11.61 -14.95 6.19
CA GLN A 214 -12.61 -15.40 7.14
C GLN A 214 -13.01 -14.27 8.08
N ASN A 215 -12.07 -13.49 8.61
CA ASN A 215 -12.42 -12.34 9.47
C ASN A 215 -13.22 -11.28 8.68
N ALA A 216 -12.86 -11.01 7.42
CA ALA A 216 -13.66 -10.08 6.62
C ALA A 216 -15.11 -10.58 6.43
N VAL A 217 -15.31 -11.88 6.22
CA VAL A 217 -16.65 -12.47 6.12
C VAL A 217 -17.38 -12.48 7.46
N ASP A 218 -16.73 -12.90 8.54
CA ASP A 218 -17.33 -13.02 9.87
C ASP A 218 -17.81 -11.66 10.41
N TYR A 219 -17.15 -10.59 10.01
CA TYR A 219 -17.52 -9.22 10.36
C TYR A 219 -18.30 -8.50 9.25
N GLU A 220 -18.78 -9.25 8.25
CA GLU A 220 -19.69 -8.80 7.20
C GLU A 220 -19.14 -7.63 6.37
N ALA A 221 -17.84 -7.64 6.07
CA ALA A 221 -17.24 -6.67 5.17
C ALA A 221 -17.68 -6.91 3.72
N ASP A 222 -18.02 -5.83 3.00
CA ASP A 222 -18.34 -5.88 1.58
C ASP A 222 -17.08 -6.00 0.71
N LEU A 223 -15.96 -5.43 1.18
CA LEU A 223 -14.65 -5.51 0.52
C LEU A 223 -13.50 -5.27 1.51
N ILE A 224 -12.30 -5.67 1.10
CA ILE A 224 -11.04 -5.36 1.82
C ILE A 224 -10.31 -4.23 1.10
N LEU A 225 -9.86 -3.23 1.87
CA LEU A 225 -9.00 -2.14 1.41
C LEU A 225 -7.54 -2.48 1.68
N CYS A 226 -6.76 -2.69 0.63
CA CYS A 226 -5.33 -3.01 0.71
C CYS A 226 -4.45 -1.78 0.41
N MET A 227 -3.23 -1.80 0.96
CA MET A 227 -2.18 -0.80 0.67
C MET A 227 -0.84 -1.43 0.26
N CYS A 228 -0.84 -2.73 -0.05
CA CYS A 228 0.35 -3.46 -0.48
C CYS A 228 0.01 -4.39 -1.66
N PRO A 229 0.71 -4.27 -2.80
CA PRO A 229 0.57 -5.16 -3.95
C PRO A 229 0.65 -6.65 -3.62
N MET A 230 1.63 -7.05 -2.80
CA MET A 230 1.81 -8.46 -2.42
C MET A 230 0.65 -8.97 -1.55
N CYS A 231 0.15 -8.13 -0.63
CA CYS A 231 -1.05 -8.42 0.14
C CYS A 231 -2.27 -8.61 -0.77
N GLN A 232 -2.47 -7.69 -1.72
CA GLN A 232 -3.58 -7.77 -2.66
C GLN A 232 -3.51 -9.04 -3.51
N LEU A 233 -2.33 -9.37 -4.07
CA LEU A 233 -2.13 -10.59 -4.85
C LEU A 233 -2.48 -11.84 -4.05
N ASN A 234 -2.04 -11.92 -2.79
CA ASN A 234 -2.31 -13.08 -1.94
C ASN A 234 -3.79 -13.22 -1.61
N LEU A 235 -4.44 -12.11 -1.24
CA LEU A 235 -5.84 -12.12 -0.85
C LEU A 235 -6.80 -12.25 -2.03
N ASP A 236 -6.45 -11.76 -3.22
CA ASP A 236 -7.30 -11.80 -4.42
C ASP A 236 -7.03 -13.06 -5.25
N GLY A 237 -5.75 -13.32 -5.56
CA GLY A 237 -5.35 -14.39 -6.48
C GLY A 237 -5.46 -15.81 -5.94
N TYR A 238 -5.42 -15.99 -4.62
CA TYR A 238 -5.44 -17.31 -4.02
C TYR A 238 -6.78 -17.72 -3.40
N GLN A 239 -7.83 -16.89 -3.46
CA GLN A 239 -9.13 -17.23 -2.84
C GLN A 239 -9.67 -18.58 -3.30
N HIS A 240 -9.65 -18.86 -4.60
CA HIS A 240 -10.11 -20.14 -5.13
C HIS A 240 -9.31 -21.34 -4.62
N ARG A 241 -7.99 -21.18 -4.47
CA ARG A 241 -7.12 -22.25 -3.95
C ARG A 241 -7.33 -22.46 -2.45
N VAL A 242 -7.49 -21.38 -1.70
CA VAL A 242 -7.85 -21.41 -0.27
C VAL A 242 -9.21 -22.07 -0.07
N ASN A 243 -10.20 -21.70 -0.89
CA ASN A 243 -11.54 -22.30 -0.91
C ASN A 243 -11.48 -23.81 -1.12
N HIS A 244 -10.72 -24.24 -2.14
CA HIS A 244 -10.53 -25.66 -2.42
C HIS A 244 -9.84 -26.39 -1.26
N PHE A 245 -8.77 -25.81 -0.70
CA PHE A 245 -7.96 -26.45 0.35
C PHE A 245 -8.73 -26.62 1.66
N PHE A 246 -9.55 -25.64 2.05
CA PHE A 246 -10.26 -25.64 3.34
C PHE A 246 -11.76 -25.94 3.25
N GLY A 247 -12.30 -26.16 2.04
CA GLY A 247 -13.75 -26.31 1.85
C GLY A 247 -14.56 -25.03 2.13
N THR A 248 -13.95 -23.86 1.94
CA THR A 248 -14.57 -22.54 2.15
C THR A 248 -15.11 -21.98 0.83
N LYS A 249 -15.81 -20.82 0.89
CA LYS A 249 -16.46 -20.18 -0.26
C LYS A 249 -16.28 -18.67 -0.26
N PHE A 250 -15.08 -18.20 0.08
CA PHE A 250 -14.76 -16.77 0.01
C PHE A 250 -14.90 -16.25 -1.41
N ASN A 251 -15.47 -15.04 -1.51
CA ASN A 251 -15.61 -14.30 -2.75
C ASN A 251 -15.62 -12.80 -2.39
N VAL A 252 -14.57 -12.36 -1.70
CA VAL A 252 -14.46 -11.02 -1.12
C VAL A 252 -13.62 -10.14 -2.06
N PRO A 253 -14.14 -9.05 -2.62
CA PRO A 253 -13.34 -8.15 -3.45
C PRO A 253 -12.18 -7.53 -2.65
N ILE A 254 -10.99 -7.50 -3.26
CA ILE A 254 -9.79 -6.91 -2.68
C ILE A 254 -9.32 -5.77 -3.58
N VAL A 255 -9.45 -4.54 -3.09
CA VAL A 255 -9.13 -3.32 -3.85
C VAL A 255 -8.09 -2.48 -3.13
N PHE A 256 -7.37 -1.64 -3.85
CA PHE A 256 -6.47 -0.69 -3.22
C PHE A 256 -7.25 0.47 -2.59
N PHE A 257 -6.80 0.98 -1.44
CA PHE A 257 -7.50 2.04 -0.72
C PHE A 257 -7.67 3.32 -1.57
N THR A 258 -6.72 3.61 -2.47
CA THR A 258 -6.78 4.75 -3.40
C THR A 258 -7.87 4.58 -4.47
N GLN A 259 -8.22 3.36 -4.85
CA GLN A 259 -9.35 3.14 -5.77
C GLN A 259 -10.64 3.61 -5.12
N MET A 260 -10.88 3.22 -3.86
CA MET A 260 -12.09 3.63 -3.15
C MET A 260 -12.09 5.10 -2.74
N LEU A 261 -10.92 5.67 -2.44
CA LEU A 261 -10.78 7.11 -2.25
C LEU A 261 -11.17 7.88 -3.52
N GLY A 262 -10.74 7.40 -4.69
CA GLY A 262 -11.16 7.96 -5.98
C GLY A 262 -12.66 7.86 -6.23
N VAL A 263 -13.30 6.74 -5.86
CA VAL A 263 -14.77 6.60 -5.94
C VAL A 263 -15.47 7.64 -5.07
N ALA A 264 -14.95 7.89 -3.86
CA ALA A 264 -15.50 8.91 -2.97
C ALA A 264 -15.32 10.33 -3.53
N PHE A 265 -14.25 10.57 -4.29
CA PHE A 265 -14.03 11.82 -5.03
C PHE A 265 -14.83 11.92 -6.34
N GLY A 266 -15.71 10.95 -6.62
CA GLY A 266 -16.60 10.98 -7.78
C GLY A 266 -15.94 10.57 -9.10
N LEU A 267 -14.75 9.94 -9.06
CA LEU A 267 -14.10 9.42 -10.26
C LEU A 267 -14.81 8.16 -10.76
N ASP A 268 -14.88 8.02 -12.08
CA ASP A 268 -15.37 6.81 -12.74
C ASP A 268 -14.48 5.59 -12.35
N PRO A 269 -15.06 4.46 -11.90
CA PRO A 269 -14.31 3.25 -11.59
C PRO A 269 -13.34 2.78 -12.71
N ALA A 270 -13.68 2.99 -13.98
CA ALA A 270 -12.79 2.65 -15.09
C ALA A 270 -11.49 3.47 -15.07
N ARG A 271 -11.56 4.74 -14.64
CA ARG A 271 -10.37 5.61 -14.46
C ARG A 271 -9.53 5.24 -13.25
N LEU A 272 -10.05 4.37 -12.38
CA LEU A 272 -9.40 3.92 -11.15
C LEU A 272 -8.87 2.49 -11.28
N GLY A 273 -8.92 1.90 -12.48
CA GLY A 273 -8.40 0.56 -12.73
C GLY A 273 -9.23 -0.58 -12.14
N PHE A 274 -10.52 -0.34 -11.82
CA PHE A 274 -11.45 -1.43 -11.50
C PHE A 274 -11.64 -2.37 -12.71
N GLY A 275 -11.90 -3.64 -12.43
CA GLY A 275 -11.92 -4.74 -13.40
C GLY A 275 -10.55 -5.38 -13.64
N LYS A 276 -9.50 -4.93 -12.94
CA LYS A 276 -8.18 -5.60 -12.92
C LYS A 276 -8.06 -6.60 -11.77
N GLU A 277 -8.89 -6.47 -10.74
CA GLU A 277 -9.05 -7.44 -9.67
C GLU A 277 -9.63 -8.77 -10.20
N LEU A 278 -9.28 -9.87 -9.53
CA LEU A 278 -9.77 -11.21 -9.89
C LEU A 278 -11.17 -11.47 -9.35
N ILE A 279 -11.46 -10.97 -8.15
CA ILE A 279 -12.82 -10.95 -7.59
C ILE A 279 -13.44 -9.57 -7.83
N PRO A 280 -14.41 -9.41 -8.76
CA PRO A 280 -14.90 -8.10 -9.18
C PRO A 280 -15.53 -7.28 -8.04
N ALA A 281 -15.08 -6.04 -7.86
CA ALA A 281 -15.65 -5.14 -6.86
C ALA A 281 -16.87 -4.35 -7.38
N LEU A 282 -16.97 -4.14 -8.70
CA LEU A 282 -18.03 -3.33 -9.31
C LEU A 282 -19.47 -3.76 -8.93
N PRO A 283 -19.83 -5.06 -8.93
CA PRO A 283 -21.17 -5.47 -8.53
C PRO A 283 -21.51 -5.09 -7.07
N VAL A 284 -20.52 -5.16 -6.18
CA VAL A 284 -20.66 -4.75 -4.77
C VAL A 284 -20.89 -3.24 -4.69
N LEU A 285 -20.08 -2.46 -5.41
CA LEU A 285 -20.23 -1.00 -5.41
C LEU A 285 -21.57 -0.54 -5.99
N GLN A 286 -22.04 -1.16 -7.06
CA GLN A 286 -23.34 -0.87 -7.66
C GLN A 286 -24.49 -1.19 -6.71
N SER A 287 -24.38 -2.32 -5.99
CA SER A 287 -25.40 -2.75 -5.02
C SER A 287 -25.45 -1.83 -3.79
N LYS A 288 -24.29 -1.47 -3.22
CA LYS A 288 -24.21 -0.71 -1.96
C LYS A 288 -24.33 0.80 -2.13
N LEU A 289 -23.75 1.34 -3.20
CA LEU A 289 -23.67 2.79 -3.41
C LEU A 289 -24.62 3.29 -4.52
N GLY A 290 -25.28 2.40 -5.27
CA GLY A 290 -26.09 2.74 -6.44
C GLY A 290 -25.28 3.11 -7.69
N ALA A 291 -25.97 3.62 -8.72
CA ALA A 291 -25.31 4.16 -9.92
C ALA A 291 -24.51 5.42 -9.56
N ALA A 292 -23.35 5.61 -10.20
CA ALA A 292 -22.57 6.84 -10.03
C ALA A 292 -23.44 8.06 -10.40
N PRO A 293 -23.39 9.17 -9.65
CA PRO A 293 -23.98 10.41 -10.14
C PRO A 293 -23.36 10.73 -11.49
N ALA A 294 -24.19 11.02 -12.48
CA ALA A 294 -23.71 11.47 -13.79
C ALA A 294 -22.78 12.66 -13.55
N SER A 295 -21.52 12.54 -13.97
CA SER A 295 -20.55 13.63 -13.85
C SER A 295 -21.09 14.87 -14.58
N ALA A 296 -21.06 16.01 -13.89
CA ALA A 296 -21.28 17.33 -14.47
C ALA A 296 -20.00 17.82 -15.16
#